data_AF-A0A662YIT9-F1
#
_entry.id   AF-A0A662YIT9-F1
#
_cell.length_a   1.000
_cell.length_b   1.000
_cell.length_c   1.000
_cell.angle_alpha   90.00
_cell.angle_beta   90.00
_cell.angle_gamma   90.00
#
_symmetry.space_group_name_H-M   'P 1'
#
loop_
_entity.id
_entity.type
_entity.pdbx_description
1 polymer ?
#
loop_
_entity_poly.entity_id
_entity_poly.type
_entity_poly.pdbx_seq_one_letter_code
_entity_poly.pdbx_strand_id
1 'polypeptide(L)'
;MQRAHRATPPQQLLDRQALAHERKNQQLKQLEREMNAELSREKKVKAHDVPLTTYLSMDEAEEAEQQRKERIRLRSQETLQAAALPPRMAVANGNASANAIATASTGDQAEIGHMSVKLKKKLAKAAEEEAERRNRRPKAVPNFDQLHAQWDRALQKRKALARRTLDEEEAPTGDGDALSKKTSAEFFTSRAAELAELRDRKEARKQRLLAKEEAIRQHARRKQEKLLTRARASLGGDVGSQRKPTKSEELRVQKVLAEAAKQQKEREREERATDARERKREEAARRVRAQVKRSENVRREAYSGTIVDVKSLDALAKEKAREQRQQFKEAIARNREKLLAAAAARPSLMERFTTGVKRESHRRAALEAVVKNVFQKDLSVLKGVLTDDEQELAREMVAADDEGGNDDEAAD
;
A
#
# COMPACT_ATOMS: atom_id res chain seq x y z
N MET A 1 22.10 13.15 -72.75
CA MET A 1 21.42 14.43 -73.00
C MET A 1 20.11 14.27 -73.79
N GLN A 2 20.10 13.85 -75.07
CA GLN A 2 18.92 13.92 -75.95
C GLN A 2 17.61 13.25 -75.45
N ARG A 3 17.63 12.25 -74.55
CA ARG A 3 16.41 11.65 -73.98
C ARG A 3 15.67 12.58 -73.00
N ALA A 4 16.37 13.47 -72.31
CA ALA A 4 15.75 14.41 -71.36
C ALA A 4 14.90 15.47 -72.08
N HIS A 5 15.33 15.90 -73.27
CA HIS A 5 14.62 16.91 -74.07
C HIS A 5 13.35 16.39 -74.79
N ARG A 6 13.04 15.09 -74.70
CA ARG A 6 11.81 14.48 -75.25
C ARG A 6 10.75 14.16 -74.19
N ALA A 7 11.01 14.44 -72.92
CA ALA A 7 10.03 14.26 -71.85
C ALA A 7 9.09 15.47 -71.81
N THR A 8 7.89 15.36 -72.40
CA THR A 8 6.83 16.35 -72.20
C THR A 8 6.37 16.33 -70.73
N PRO A 9 6.22 17.50 -70.08
CA PRO A 9 5.73 17.55 -68.71
C PRO A 9 4.26 17.06 -68.66
N PRO A 10 3.85 16.34 -67.60
CA PRO A 10 2.50 15.79 -67.49
C PRO A 10 1.48 16.91 -67.22
N GLN A 11 0.87 17.45 -68.29
CA GLN A 11 -0.03 18.60 -68.27
C GLN A 11 -1.31 18.44 -67.41
N GLN A 12 -1.64 17.21 -66.99
CA GLN A 12 -2.86 16.87 -66.22
C GLN A 12 -2.55 16.16 -64.89
N LEU A 13 -1.39 16.45 -64.28
CA LEU A 13 -1.00 15.80 -63.02
C LEU A 13 -1.95 16.16 -61.87
N LEU A 14 -2.43 17.41 -61.83
CA LEU A 14 -3.42 17.88 -60.85
C LEU A 14 -4.79 17.19 -61.03
N ASP A 15 -5.29 17.09 -62.25
CA ASP A 15 -6.58 16.42 -62.54
C ASP A 15 -6.52 14.93 -62.16
N ARG A 16 -5.38 14.27 -62.42
CA ARG A 16 -5.15 12.88 -62.00
C ARG A 16 -5.05 12.74 -60.48
N GLN A 17 -4.53 13.75 -59.76
CA GLN A 17 -4.58 13.77 -58.30
C GLN A 17 -6.01 13.96 -57.79
N ALA A 18 -6.78 14.89 -58.36
CA ALA A 18 -8.19 15.10 -58.02
C ALA A 18 -9.02 13.81 -58.18
N LEU A 19 -8.95 13.15 -59.34
CA LEU A 19 -9.61 11.87 -59.60
C LEU A 19 -9.15 10.75 -58.64
N ALA A 20 -7.88 10.74 -58.22
CA ALA A 20 -7.38 9.80 -57.22
C ALA A 20 -7.91 10.08 -55.80
N HIS A 21 -8.14 11.35 -55.45
CA HIS A 21 -8.79 11.74 -54.20
C HIS A 21 -10.30 11.43 -54.22
N GLU A 22 -10.99 11.68 -55.33
CA GLU A 22 -12.40 11.32 -55.49
C GLU A 22 -12.64 9.81 -55.33
N ARG A 23 -11.83 8.98 -55.99
CA ARG A 23 -11.92 7.51 -55.86
C ARG A 23 -11.70 7.04 -54.42
N LYS A 24 -10.75 7.62 -53.68
CA LYS A 24 -10.54 7.34 -52.25
C LYS A 24 -11.75 7.76 -51.40
N ASN A 25 -12.31 8.93 -51.67
CA ASN A 25 -13.47 9.44 -50.95
C ASN A 25 -14.73 8.59 -51.21
N GLN A 26 -14.90 8.06 -52.43
CA GLN A 26 -15.96 7.11 -52.76
C GLN A 26 -15.80 5.78 -52.00
N GLN A 27 -14.58 5.23 -51.93
CA GLN A 27 -14.28 4.01 -51.17
C GLN A 27 -14.54 4.18 -49.66
N LEU A 28 -14.17 5.33 -49.08
CA LEU A 28 -14.46 5.63 -47.67
C LEU A 28 -15.98 5.68 -47.40
N LYS A 29 -16.76 6.32 -48.28
CA LYS A 29 -18.23 6.37 -48.17
C LYS A 29 -18.90 5.00 -48.33
N GLN A 30 -18.30 4.06 -49.07
CA GLN A 30 -18.78 2.68 -49.16
C GLN A 30 -18.53 1.93 -47.84
N LEU A 31 -17.30 2.00 -47.31
CA LEU A 31 -16.95 1.37 -46.02
C LEU A 31 -17.76 1.92 -44.83
N GLU A 32 -18.06 3.22 -44.79
CA GLU A 32 -18.94 3.79 -43.77
C GLU A 32 -20.39 3.24 -43.85
N ARG A 33 -20.90 3.00 -45.07
CA ARG A 33 -22.24 2.41 -45.26
C ARG A 33 -22.26 0.95 -44.82
N GLU A 34 -21.23 0.18 -45.14
CA GLU A 34 -21.08 -1.22 -44.73
C GLU A 34 -20.99 -1.34 -43.20
N MET A 35 -20.11 -0.56 -42.56
CA MET A 35 -19.97 -0.51 -41.11
C MET A 35 -21.28 -0.11 -40.41
N ASN A 36 -22.00 0.89 -40.93
CA ASN A 36 -23.29 1.29 -40.36
C ASN A 36 -24.38 0.21 -40.55
N ALA A 37 -24.34 -0.55 -41.65
CA ALA A 37 -25.22 -1.69 -41.86
C ALA A 37 -24.93 -2.83 -40.86
N GLU A 38 -23.66 -3.16 -40.59
CA GLU A 38 -23.27 -4.13 -39.57
C GLU A 38 -23.71 -3.70 -38.16
N LEU A 39 -23.40 -2.45 -37.76
CA LEU A 39 -23.83 -1.89 -36.48
C LEU A 39 -25.36 -1.89 -36.31
N SER A 40 -26.12 -1.74 -37.40
CA SER A 40 -27.59 -1.81 -37.37
C SER A 40 -28.13 -3.24 -37.20
N ARG A 41 -27.34 -4.27 -37.56
CA ARG A 41 -27.67 -5.69 -37.32
C ARG A 41 -27.39 -6.05 -35.86
N GLU A 42 -26.25 -5.63 -35.32
CA GLU A 42 -25.88 -5.87 -33.92
C GLU A 42 -26.83 -5.20 -32.91
N LYS A 43 -27.37 -4.02 -33.24
CA LYS A 43 -28.32 -3.30 -32.37
C LYS A 43 -29.71 -3.93 -32.26
N LYS A 44 -30.03 -4.98 -33.02
CA LYS A 44 -31.31 -5.72 -32.92
C LYS A 44 -31.24 -6.88 -31.91
N VAL A 45 -30.81 -6.57 -30.68
CA VAL A 45 -31.00 -7.47 -29.53
C VAL A 45 -32.48 -7.43 -29.14
N LYS A 46 -33.16 -8.59 -29.15
CA LYS A 46 -34.56 -8.69 -28.74
C LYS A 46 -34.66 -8.49 -27.23
N ALA A 47 -35.67 -7.75 -26.76
CA ALA A 47 -35.85 -7.38 -25.35
C ALA A 47 -36.21 -8.54 -24.39
N HIS A 48 -35.99 -9.79 -24.78
CA HIS A 48 -36.41 -10.97 -24.02
C HIS A 48 -35.27 -11.66 -23.24
N ASP A 49 -34.01 -11.29 -23.50
CA ASP A 49 -32.81 -11.80 -22.81
C ASP A 49 -32.39 -10.90 -21.63
N VAL A 50 -33.32 -10.54 -20.75
CA VAL A 50 -32.96 -10.05 -19.41
C VAL A 50 -32.69 -11.28 -18.54
N PRO A 51 -31.47 -11.46 -17.99
CA PRO A 51 -31.15 -12.65 -17.22
C PRO A 51 -31.99 -12.73 -15.94
N LEU A 52 -32.59 -13.90 -15.69
CA LEU A 52 -33.46 -14.22 -14.53
C LEU A 52 -32.87 -13.87 -13.15
N THR A 53 -31.55 -13.64 -13.07
CA THR A 53 -30.84 -13.17 -11.89
C THR A 53 -31.25 -11.78 -11.39
N THR A 54 -32.13 -11.05 -12.09
CA THR A 54 -32.64 -9.75 -11.63
C THR A 54 -33.71 -9.83 -10.54
N TYR A 55 -34.28 -11.01 -10.26
CA TYR A 55 -35.41 -11.17 -9.33
C TYR A 55 -35.19 -12.18 -8.19
N LEU A 56 -33.97 -12.71 -8.05
CA LEU A 56 -33.62 -13.66 -6.98
C LEU A 56 -32.90 -12.94 -5.83
N SER A 57 -32.99 -13.52 -4.63
CA SER A 57 -32.22 -13.03 -3.47
C SER A 57 -30.72 -13.23 -3.70
N MET A 58 -29.87 -12.51 -2.95
CA MET A 58 -28.43 -12.48 -3.24
C MET A 58 -27.76 -13.87 -3.17
N ASP A 59 -28.18 -14.70 -2.23
CA ASP A 59 -27.60 -16.04 -2.02
C ASP A 59 -28.02 -16.99 -3.15
N GLU A 60 -29.31 -16.99 -3.53
CA GLU A 60 -29.84 -17.75 -4.69
C GLU A 60 -29.19 -17.31 -6.02
N ALA A 61 -28.89 -16.02 -6.16
CA ALA A 61 -28.22 -15.47 -7.34
C ALA A 61 -26.75 -15.95 -7.44
N GLU A 62 -26.04 -16.05 -6.30
CA GLU A 62 -24.68 -16.60 -6.26
C GLU A 62 -24.67 -18.11 -6.53
N GLU A 63 -25.61 -18.89 -5.99
CA GLU A 63 -25.77 -20.31 -6.28
C GLU A 63 -26.09 -20.56 -7.78
N ALA A 64 -27.01 -19.79 -8.36
CA ALA A 64 -27.33 -19.86 -9.78
C ALA A 64 -26.12 -19.51 -10.68
N GLU A 65 -25.27 -18.56 -10.25
CA GLU A 65 -24.04 -18.22 -10.97
C GLU A 65 -22.97 -19.31 -10.83
N GLN A 66 -22.88 -19.98 -9.68
CA GLN A 66 -22.01 -21.14 -9.46
C GLN A 66 -22.43 -22.31 -10.34
N GLN A 67 -23.72 -22.71 -10.34
CA GLN A 67 -24.25 -23.74 -11.24
C GLN A 67 -24.08 -23.39 -12.74
N ARG A 68 -24.06 -22.09 -13.09
CA ARG A 68 -23.73 -21.64 -14.45
C ARG A 68 -22.23 -21.82 -14.75
N LYS A 69 -21.34 -21.46 -13.83
CA LYS A 69 -19.89 -21.67 -13.95
C LYS A 69 -19.54 -23.17 -14.06
N GLU A 70 -20.21 -24.02 -13.30
CA GLU A 70 -20.05 -25.47 -13.38
C GLU A 70 -20.55 -26.05 -14.70
N ARG A 71 -21.73 -25.65 -15.20
CA ARG A 71 -22.19 -26.05 -16.55
C ARG A 71 -21.25 -25.60 -17.66
N ILE A 72 -20.65 -24.42 -17.55
CA ILE A 72 -19.62 -23.95 -18.50
C ILE A 72 -18.33 -24.80 -18.37
N ARG A 73 -17.92 -25.14 -17.15
CA ARG A 73 -16.75 -26.00 -16.89
C ARG A 73 -16.96 -27.41 -17.44
N LEU A 74 -18.12 -28.02 -17.19
CA LEU A 74 -18.50 -29.34 -17.71
C LEU A 74 -18.52 -29.33 -19.24
N ARG A 75 -19.21 -28.38 -19.89
CA ARG A 75 -19.13 -28.23 -21.36
C ARG A 75 -17.70 -28.03 -21.86
N SER A 76 -16.87 -27.26 -21.16
CA SER A 76 -15.47 -27.09 -21.56
C SER A 76 -14.68 -28.41 -21.48
N GLN A 77 -14.93 -29.24 -20.46
CA GLN A 77 -14.34 -30.57 -20.35
C GLN A 77 -14.89 -31.54 -21.40
N GLU A 78 -16.20 -31.54 -21.67
CA GLU A 78 -16.81 -32.32 -22.76
C GLU A 78 -16.23 -31.93 -24.12
N THR A 79 -16.08 -30.63 -24.42
CA THR A 79 -15.45 -30.19 -25.68
C THR A 79 -13.97 -30.56 -25.77
N LEU A 80 -13.24 -30.58 -24.66
CA LEU A 80 -11.86 -31.04 -24.61
C LEU A 80 -11.74 -32.57 -24.73
N GLN A 81 -12.69 -33.33 -24.19
CA GLN A 81 -12.75 -34.79 -24.31
C GLN A 81 -13.20 -35.21 -25.72
N ALA A 82 -14.15 -34.49 -26.33
CA ALA A 82 -14.56 -34.69 -27.73
C ALA A 82 -13.47 -34.28 -28.73
N ALA A 83 -12.63 -33.29 -28.37
CA ALA A 83 -11.44 -32.92 -29.14
C ALA A 83 -10.21 -33.81 -28.86
N ALA A 84 -10.24 -34.64 -27.81
CA ALA A 84 -9.19 -35.60 -27.53
C ALA A 84 -9.39 -36.85 -28.40
N LEU A 85 -8.38 -37.17 -29.21
CA LEU A 85 -8.39 -38.37 -30.05
C LEU A 85 -8.55 -39.64 -29.17
N PRO A 86 -9.33 -40.64 -29.62
CA PRO A 86 -9.49 -41.91 -28.89
C PRO A 86 -8.13 -42.52 -28.52
N PRO A 87 -7.96 -43.13 -27.33
CA PRO A 87 -6.64 -43.49 -26.80
C PRO A 87 -5.75 -44.32 -27.73
N ARG A 88 -6.35 -45.18 -28.58
CA ARG A 88 -5.64 -46.00 -29.57
C ARG A 88 -4.97 -45.17 -30.69
N MET A 89 -5.49 -43.99 -31.01
CA MET A 89 -4.93 -43.05 -32.00
C MET A 89 -3.82 -42.17 -31.42
N ALA A 90 -3.85 -41.87 -30.11
CA ALA A 90 -2.80 -41.10 -29.45
C ALA A 90 -1.44 -41.82 -29.47
N VAL A 91 -1.44 -43.15 -29.35
CA VAL A 91 -0.23 -43.99 -29.42
C VAL A 91 0.33 -44.06 -30.85
N ALA A 92 -0.54 -43.99 -31.88
CA ALA A 92 -0.11 -44.02 -33.28
C ALA A 92 0.76 -42.80 -33.67
N ASN A 93 0.43 -41.61 -33.16
CA ASN A 93 1.24 -40.39 -33.40
C ASN A 93 2.62 -40.43 -32.74
N GLY A 94 2.85 -41.29 -31.73
CA GLY A 94 4.18 -41.51 -31.16
C GLY A 94 5.13 -42.25 -32.12
N ASN A 95 4.61 -43.21 -32.90
CA ASN A 95 5.40 -44.04 -33.81
C ASN A 95 5.43 -43.51 -35.26
N ALA A 96 4.48 -42.65 -35.65
CA ALA A 96 4.39 -42.09 -37.00
C ALA A 96 5.51 -41.06 -37.34
N SER A 97 6.30 -40.61 -36.36
CA SER A 97 7.42 -39.68 -36.62
C SER A 97 8.66 -40.34 -37.24
N ALA A 98 8.72 -41.67 -37.36
CA ALA A 98 9.92 -42.39 -37.78
C ALA A 98 9.94 -42.81 -39.27
N ASN A 99 8.78 -42.97 -39.92
CA ASN A 99 8.70 -43.50 -41.30
C ASN A 99 7.48 -42.93 -42.06
N ALA A 100 7.66 -41.79 -42.76
CA ALA A 100 6.69 -41.29 -43.75
C ALA A 100 7.29 -40.28 -44.75
N ILE A 101 8.52 -40.49 -45.23
CA ILE A 101 8.98 -39.89 -46.50
C ILE A 101 8.65 -40.90 -47.62
N ALA A 102 7.36 -41.03 -47.96
CA ALA A 102 6.91 -41.79 -49.12
C ALA A 102 5.49 -41.36 -49.55
N THR A 103 5.38 -40.91 -50.80
CA THR A 103 4.21 -40.98 -51.70
C THR A 103 2.82 -40.50 -51.21
N ALA A 104 2.39 -39.38 -51.81
CA ALA A 104 1.00 -38.90 -51.92
C ALA A 104 0.05 -39.96 -52.55
N SER A 105 -1.30 -39.88 -52.57
CA SER A 105 -2.30 -38.79 -52.42
C SER A 105 -3.70 -39.44 -52.20
N THR A 106 -4.86 -38.80 -51.92
CA THR A 106 -5.34 -37.42 -51.70
C THR A 106 -6.56 -37.48 -50.74
N GLY A 107 -7.09 -36.36 -50.21
CA GLY A 107 -8.46 -36.30 -49.62
C GLY A 107 -8.69 -35.27 -48.50
N ASP A 108 -9.11 -34.06 -48.87
CA ASP A 108 -10.03 -33.17 -48.12
C ASP A 108 -9.71 -32.62 -46.70
N GLN A 109 -8.44 -32.53 -46.25
CA GLN A 109 -8.07 -31.69 -45.08
C GLN A 109 -6.80 -30.82 -45.26
N ALA A 110 -6.58 -30.21 -46.44
CA ALA A 110 -5.38 -29.42 -46.73
C ALA A 110 -5.56 -27.88 -46.73
N GLU A 111 -6.77 -27.33 -46.51
CA GLU A 111 -7.07 -25.92 -46.85
C GLU A 111 -6.85 -24.86 -45.75
N ILE A 112 -6.56 -25.24 -44.49
CA ILE A 112 -6.41 -24.26 -43.38
C ILE A 112 -4.93 -23.96 -43.04
N GLY A 113 -3.98 -24.76 -43.50
CA GLY A 113 -2.57 -24.68 -43.07
C GLY A 113 -1.69 -23.60 -43.74
N HIS A 114 -1.94 -23.27 -45.01
CA HIS A 114 -0.98 -22.53 -45.86
C HIS A 114 -1.44 -21.14 -46.31
N MET A 115 -1.86 -20.31 -45.35
CA MET A 115 -1.91 -18.86 -45.50
C MET A 115 -0.58 -18.32 -46.07
N SER A 116 -0.62 -17.82 -47.32
CA SER A 116 0.59 -17.39 -48.03
C SER A 116 1.35 -16.29 -47.26
N VAL A 117 2.67 -16.22 -47.42
CA VAL A 117 3.51 -15.20 -46.72
C VAL A 117 3.03 -13.78 -47.01
N LYS A 118 2.47 -13.52 -48.20
CA LYS A 118 1.85 -12.25 -48.57
C LYS A 118 0.56 -11.98 -47.76
N LEU A 119 -0.28 -12.99 -47.53
CA LEU A 119 -1.49 -12.89 -46.72
C LEU A 119 -1.16 -12.72 -45.22
N LYS A 120 -0.21 -13.50 -44.69
CA LYS A 120 0.31 -13.31 -43.32
C LYS A 120 0.89 -11.91 -43.11
N LYS A 121 1.66 -11.38 -44.08
CA LYS A 121 2.18 -10.00 -44.04
C LYS A 121 1.08 -8.93 -44.17
N LYS A 122 0.03 -9.17 -44.96
CA LYS A 122 -1.14 -8.28 -45.03
C LYS A 122 -1.93 -8.26 -43.72
N LEU A 123 -2.20 -9.42 -43.10
CA LEU A 123 -2.87 -9.48 -41.79
C LEU A 123 -2.03 -8.86 -40.68
N ALA A 124 -0.71 -9.10 -40.65
CA ALA A 124 0.18 -8.46 -39.69
C ALA A 124 0.15 -6.93 -39.85
N LYS A 125 0.24 -6.41 -41.08
CA LYS A 125 0.14 -4.96 -41.35
C LYS A 125 -1.24 -4.40 -41.02
N ALA A 126 -2.32 -5.14 -41.28
CA ALA A 126 -3.68 -4.72 -40.92
C ALA A 126 -3.85 -4.64 -39.39
N ALA A 127 -3.34 -5.62 -38.64
CA ALA A 127 -3.34 -5.61 -37.18
C ALA A 127 -2.45 -4.49 -36.60
N GLU A 128 -1.33 -4.19 -37.24
CA GLU A 128 -0.42 -3.09 -36.87
C GLU A 128 -1.07 -1.72 -37.17
N GLU A 129 -1.69 -1.53 -38.34
CA GLU A 129 -2.47 -0.33 -38.66
C GLU A 129 -3.71 -0.18 -37.75
N GLU A 130 -4.35 -1.27 -37.34
CA GLU A 130 -5.45 -1.22 -36.37
C GLU A 130 -4.96 -0.88 -34.96
N ALA A 131 -3.81 -1.43 -34.52
CA ALA A 131 -3.18 -1.07 -33.27
C ALA A 131 -2.75 0.41 -33.25
N GLU A 132 -2.17 0.91 -34.35
CA GLU A 132 -1.91 2.35 -34.50
C GLU A 132 -3.19 3.19 -34.47
N ARG A 133 -4.27 2.77 -35.15
CA ARG A 133 -5.56 3.46 -35.09
C ARG A 133 -6.14 3.47 -33.67
N ARG A 134 -6.01 2.38 -32.91
CA ARG A 134 -6.40 2.32 -31.48
C ARG A 134 -5.55 3.24 -30.61
N ASN A 135 -4.24 3.34 -30.88
CA ASN A 135 -3.33 4.25 -30.17
C ASN A 135 -3.51 5.74 -30.54
N ARG A 136 -3.98 6.04 -31.77
CA ARG A 136 -4.27 7.40 -32.26
C ARG A 136 -5.69 7.89 -31.92
N ARG A 137 -6.61 7.00 -31.54
CA ARG A 137 -7.93 7.41 -31.02
C ARG A 137 -7.74 8.16 -29.69
N PRO A 138 -8.46 9.26 -29.45
CA PRO A 138 -8.49 9.85 -28.12
C PRO A 138 -8.98 8.79 -27.13
N LYS A 139 -8.34 8.70 -25.96
CA LYS A 139 -8.77 7.77 -24.91
C LYS A 139 -10.23 8.05 -24.61
N ALA A 140 -11.08 7.03 -24.67
CA ALA A 140 -12.48 7.16 -24.31
C ALA A 140 -12.56 7.79 -22.91
N VAL A 141 -13.35 8.85 -22.78
CA VAL A 141 -13.57 9.51 -21.48
C VAL A 141 -14.08 8.43 -20.52
N PRO A 142 -13.41 8.18 -19.38
CA PRO A 142 -13.87 7.17 -18.43
C PRO A 142 -15.31 7.48 -18.04
N ASN A 143 -16.19 6.47 -18.03
CA ASN A 143 -17.54 6.64 -17.56
C ASN A 143 -17.48 6.92 -16.05
N PHE A 144 -17.65 8.20 -15.68
CA PHE A 144 -17.52 8.66 -14.30
C PHE A 144 -18.59 8.04 -13.40
N ASP A 145 -19.80 7.80 -13.91
CA ASP A 145 -20.89 7.18 -13.15
C ASP A 145 -20.56 5.72 -12.80
N GLN A 146 -19.96 4.98 -13.74
CA GLN A 146 -19.47 3.62 -13.48
C GLN A 146 -18.30 3.60 -12.48
N LEU A 147 -17.40 4.59 -12.55
CA LEU A 147 -16.31 4.74 -11.58
C LEU A 147 -16.82 5.12 -10.19
N HIS A 148 -17.82 6.00 -10.09
CA HIS A 148 -18.50 6.33 -8.84
C HIS A 148 -19.20 5.10 -8.26
N ALA A 149 -20.01 4.38 -9.05
CA ALA A 149 -20.66 3.15 -8.59
C ALA A 149 -19.66 2.06 -8.15
N GLN A 150 -18.49 1.96 -8.80
CA GLN A 150 -17.40 1.07 -8.35
C GLN A 150 -16.77 1.56 -7.03
N TRP A 151 -16.55 2.86 -6.89
CA TRP A 151 -16.01 3.48 -5.67
C TRP A 151 -16.97 3.33 -4.49
N ASP A 152 -18.27 3.58 -4.67
CA ASP A 152 -19.30 3.40 -3.65
C ASP A 152 -19.40 1.93 -3.22
N ARG A 153 -19.39 0.99 -4.17
CA ARG A 153 -19.34 -0.46 -3.86
C ARG A 153 -18.07 -0.84 -3.10
N ALA A 154 -16.91 -0.29 -3.47
CA ALA A 154 -15.66 -0.54 -2.75
C ALA A 154 -15.67 0.10 -1.34
N LEU A 155 -16.25 1.28 -1.18
CA LEU A 155 -16.42 1.97 0.09
C LEU A 155 -17.36 1.18 1.02
N GLN A 156 -18.48 0.69 0.50
CA GLN A 156 -19.41 -0.16 1.25
C GLN A 156 -18.78 -1.50 1.63
N LYS A 157 -18.04 -2.16 0.72
CA LYS A 157 -17.27 -3.37 1.07
C LYS A 157 -16.24 -3.09 2.17
N ARG A 158 -15.53 -1.97 2.13
CA ARG A 158 -14.58 -1.59 3.19
C ARG A 158 -15.28 -1.28 4.52
N LYS A 159 -16.46 -0.64 4.51
CA LYS A 159 -17.28 -0.41 5.71
C LYS A 159 -17.81 -1.72 6.30
N ALA A 160 -18.26 -2.66 5.47
CA ALA A 160 -18.72 -3.97 5.90
C ALA A 160 -17.59 -4.81 6.51
N LEU A 161 -16.41 -4.82 5.87
CA LEU A 161 -15.21 -5.47 6.43
C LEU A 161 -14.79 -4.84 7.76
N ALA A 162 -14.79 -3.50 7.85
CA ALA A 162 -14.43 -2.79 9.09
C ALA A 162 -15.41 -3.02 10.25
N ARG A 163 -16.69 -3.31 9.96
CA ARG A 163 -17.66 -3.74 10.97
C ARG A 163 -17.40 -5.17 11.40
N ARG A 164 -17.19 -6.08 10.44
CA ARG A 164 -16.89 -7.48 10.73
C ARG A 164 -15.61 -7.68 11.56
N THR A 165 -14.56 -6.87 11.33
CA THR A 165 -13.36 -6.87 12.18
C THR A 165 -13.58 -6.29 13.58
N LEU A 166 -14.68 -5.55 13.79
CA LEU A 166 -15.08 -5.04 15.11
C LEU A 166 -15.89 -6.10 15.86
N ASP A 167 -16.86 -6.72 15.17
CA ASP A 167 -17.69 -7.80 15.72
C ASP A 167 -16.87 -9.06 16.06
N GLU A 168 -15.77 -9.34 15.34
CA GLU A 168 -14.85 -10.46 15.62
C GLU A 168 -13.86 -10.18 16.79
N GLU A 169 -13.76 -8.95 17.30
CA GLU A 169 -12.95 -8.58 18.48
C GLU A 169 -13.78 -8.40 19.78
N GLU A 170 -15.11 -8.29 19.70
CA GLU A 170 -16.01 -8.17 20.88
C GLU A 170 -16.41 -9.52 21.53
N ALA A 171 -15.51 -10.51 21.54
CA ALA A 171 -15.68 -11.70 22.38
C ALA A 171 -15.36 -11.37 23.86
N PRO A 172 -16.25 -11.66 24.82
CA PRO A 172 -16.15 -11.07 26.16
C PRO A 172 -15.17 -11.79 27.08
N THR A 173 -13.94 -11.27 27.19
CA THR A 173 -13.09 -11.43 28.37
C THR A 173 -12.82 -10.06 29.00
N GLY A 174 -13.40 -9.84 30.19
CA GLY A 174 -13.42 -8.54 30.82
C GLY A 174 -12.06 -8.13 31.41
N ASP A 175 -11.57 -6.94 31.02
CA ASP A 175 -10.73 -6.05 31.84
C ASP A 175 -10.71 -4.66 31.20
N GLY A 176 -11.65 -3.80 31.61
CA GLY A 176 -12.16 -2.67 30.83
C GLY A 176 -11.27 -1.43 30.64
N ASP A 177 -10.04 -1.40 31.15
CA ASP A 177 -9.19 -0.19 31.13
C ASP A 177 -7.76 -0.41 30.57
N ALA A 178 -7.41 -1.66 30.24
CA ALA A 178 -6.11 -2.00 29.63
C ALA A 178 -6.15 -2.14 28.10
N LEU A 179 -7.32 -2.46 27.51
CA LEU A 179 -7.44 -2.76 26.07
C LEU A 179 -7.24 -1.54 25.15
N SER A 180 -7.72 -0.35 25.51
CA SER A 180 -7.73 0.83 24.61
C SER A 180 -6.33 1.31 24.19
N LYS A 181 -5.30 1.04 25.00
CA LYS A 181 -3.89 1.30 24.68
C LYS A 181 -3.22 0.20 23.86
N LYS A 182 -3.75 -1.03 23.88
CA LYS A 182 -3.29 -2.12 23.00
C LYS A 182 -3.87 -1.98 21.60
N THR A 183 -5.18 -1.82 21.48
CA THR A 183 -5.86 -1.71 20.17
C THR A 183 -5.29 -0.57 19.33
N SER A 184 -5.11 0.61 19.91
CA SER A 184 -4.48 1.74 19.20
C SER A 184 -3.05 1.47 18.72
N ALA A 185 -2.23 0.75 19.50
CA ALA A 185 -0.89 0.35 19.09
C ALA A 185 -0.91 -0.72 17.98
N GLU A 186 -1.82 -1.69 18.08
CA GLU A 186 -2.02 -2.79 17.12
C GLU A 186 -2.53 -2.28 15.76
N PHE A 187 -3.39 -1.25 15.74
CA PHE A 187 -3.78 -0.56 14.51
C PHE A 187 -2.59 0.10 13.78
N PHE A 188 -1.61 0.65 14.51
CA PHE A 188 -0.43 1.27 13.89
C PHE A 188 0.62 0.24 13.45
N THR A 189 0.84 -0.85 14.20
CA THR A 189 1.75 -1.92 13.78
C THR A 189 1.19 -2.72 12.60
N SER A 190 -0.11 -3.04 12.62
CA SER A 190 -0.82 -3.67 11.50
C SER A 190 -0.74 -2.83 10.23
N ARG A 191 -1.03 -1.52 10.32
CA ARG A 191 -0.91 -0.60 9.16
C ARG A 191 0.54 -0.43 8.68
N ALA A 192 1.53 -0.48 9.57
CA ALA A 192 2.94 -0.46 9.18
C ALA A 192 3.35 -1.74 8.44
N ALA A 193 2.86 -2.90 8.89
CA ALA A 193 3.05 -4.19 8.23
C ALA A 193 2.34 -4.25 6.86
N GLU A 194 1.10 -3.78 6.75
CA GLU A 194 0.37 -3.68 5.46
C GLU A 194 1.12 -2.77 4.47
N LEU A 195 1.65 -1.63 4.94
CA LEU A 195 2.46 -0.74 4.10
C LEU A 195 3.81 -1.34 3.71
N ALA A 196 4.41 -2.20 4.54
CA ALA A 196 5.60 -2.97 4.17
C ALA A 196 5.25 -4.02 3.11
N GLU A 197 4.20 -4.82 3.32
CA GLU A 197 3.77 -5.83 2.37
C GLU A 197 3.38 -5.23 1.01
N LEU A 198 2.76 -4.03 1.00
CA LEU A 198 2.47 -3.29 -0.23
C LEU A 198 3.72 -2.73 -0.93
N ARG A 199 4.83 -2.49 -0.22
CA ARG A 199 6.14 -2.18 -0.82
C ARG A 199 6.75 -3.44 -1.41
N ASP A 200 6.80 -4.52 -0.65
CA ASP A 200 7.35 -5.81 -1.09
C ASP A 200 6.61 -6.35 -2.33
N ARG A 201 5.27 -6.27 -2.35
CA ARG A 201 4.45 -6.62 -3.52
C ARG A 201 4.76 -5.73 -4.75
N LYS A 202 5.08 -4.44 -4.56
CA LYS A 202 5.51 -3.53 -5.66
C LYS A 202 6.91 -3.86 -6.14
N GLU A 203 7.84 -4.15 -5.24
CA GLU A 203 9.22 -4.51 -5.55
C GLU A 203 9.29 -5.87 -6.25
N ALA A 204 8.58 -6.88 -5.77
CA ALA A 204 8.41 -8.16 -6.43
C ALA A 204 7.79 -8.02 -7.83
N ARG A 205 6.82 -7.10 -8.03
CA ARG A 205 6.28 -6.80 -9.37
C ARG A 205 7.34 -6.16 -10.28
N LYS A 206 8.17 -5.25 -9.76
CA LYS A 206 9.29 -4.64 -10.49
C LYS A 206 10.35 -5.67 -10.87
N GLN A 207 10.76 -6.52 -9.93
CA GLN A 207 11.69 -7.64 -10.17
C GLN A 207 11.14 -8.62 -11.21
N ARG A 208 9.85 -8.98 -11.17
CA ARG A 208 9.20 -9.82 -12.19
C ARG A 208 9.20 -9.21 -13.59
N LEU A 209 9.17 -7.88 -13.73
CA LEU A 209 9.30 -7.19 -15.02
C LEU A 209 10.75 -7.21 -15.50
N LEU A 210 11.72 -6.86 -14.63
CA LEU A 210 13.15 -6.92 -14.94
C LEU A 210 13.57 -8.34 -15.35
N ALA A 211 13.17 -9.37 -14.61
CA ALA A 211 13.45 -10.77 -14.95
C ALA A 211 12.84 -11.21 -16.30
N LYS A 212 11.68 -10.65 -16.70
CA LYS A 212 11.11 -10.89 -18.04
C LYS A 212 11.93 -10.20 -19.13
N GLU A 213 12.34 -8.96 -18.92
CA GLU A 213 13.21 -8.23 -19.85
C GLU A 213 14.58 -8.90 -20.00
N GLU A 214 15.18 -9.35 -18.90
CA GLU A 214 16.41 -10.12 -18.87
C GLU A 214 16.26 -11.48 -19.55
N ALA A 215 15.17 -12.21 -19.32
CA ALA A 215 14.90 -13.47 -20.03
C ALA A 215 14.77 -13.26 -21.54
N ILE A 216 14.13 -12.17 -21.99
CA ILE A 216 14.06 -11.79 -23.41
C ILE A 216 15.46 -11.48 -23.96
N ARG A 217 16.27 -10.70 -23.23
CA ARG A 217 17.66 -10.37 -23.61
C ARG A 217 18.55 -11.61 -23.67
N GLN A 218 18.47 -12.50 -22.67
CA GLN A 218 19.21 -13.76 -22.64
C GLN A 218 18.78 -14.71 -23.77
N HIS A 219 17.47 -14.81 -24.05
CA HIS A 219 16.96 -15.61 -25.16
C HIS A 219 17.42 -15.05 -26.52
N ALA A 220 17.49 -13.73 -26.68
CA ALA A 220 18.08 -13.09 -27.85
C ALA A 220 19.59 -13.39 -27.98
N ARG A 221 20.36 -13.26 -26.89
CA ARG A 221 21.80 -13.62 -26.84
C ARG A 221 22.01 -15.09 -27.21
N ARG A 222 21.31 -16.03 -26.57
CA ARG A 222 21.36 -17.47 -26.86
C ARG A 222 20.98 -17.79 -28.31
N LYS A 223 20.05 -17.04 -28.93
CA LYS A 223 19.75 -17.16 -30.37
C LYS A 223 20.90 -16.67 -31.25
N GLN A 224 21.51 -15.53 -30.94
CA GLN A 224 22.69 -15.02 -31.65
C GLN A 224 23.88 -15.99 -31.52
N GLU A 225 24.15 -16.48 -30.30
CA GLU A 225 25.17 -17.50 -30.02
C GLU A 225 24.94 -18.79 -30.80
N LYS A 226 23.71 -19.34 -30.79
CA LYS A 226 23.37 -20.55 -31.58
C LYS A 226 23.54 -20.36 -33.09
N LEU A 227 23.29 -19.16 -33.62
CA LEU A 227 23.55 -18.84 -35.03
C LEU A 227 25.07 -18.75 -35.29
N LEU A 228 25.84 -18.16 -34.38
CA LEU A 228 27.29 -18.06 -34.49
C LEU A 228 27.99 -19.42 -34.34
N THR A 229 27.56 -20.27 -33.42
CA THR A 229 28.10 -21.63 -33.27
C THR A 229 27.74 -22.50 -34.47
N ARG A 230 26.50 -22.44 -34.96
CA ARG A 230 26.10 -23.12 -36.20
C ARG A 230 26.88 -22.63 -37.42
N ALA A 231 27.15 -21.33 -37.52
CA ALA A 231 27.97 -20.78 -38.60
C ALA A 231 29.43 -21.26 -38.50
N ARG A 232 30.01 -21.28 -37.29
CA ARG A 232 31.36 -21.84 -37.06
C ARG A 232 31.43 -23.35 -37.36
N ALA A 233 30.42 -24.11 -36.94
CA ALA A 233 30.30 -25.55 -37.20
C ALA A 233 30.05 -25.88 -38.69
N SER A 234 29.44 -24.98 -39.48
CA SER A 234 29.39 -25.16 -40.94
C SER A 234 30.73 -24.91 -41.65
N LEU A 235 31.79 -24.55 -40.91
CA LEU A 235 33.12 -24.25 -41.44
C LEU A 235 34.17 -25.25 -40.93
N GLY A 236 34.08 -25.68 -39.67
CA GLY A 236 34.76 -26.88 -39.18
C GLY A 236 33.91 -28.11 -39.46
N GLY A 237 34.26 -28.88 -40.49
CA GLY A 237 33.47 -30.04 -40.95
C GLY A 237 33.03 -30.95 -39.81
N ASP A 238 31.73 -31.28 -39.77
CA ASP A 238 31.14 -32.20 -38.80
C ASP A 238 32.01 -33.46 -38.68
N VAL A 239 32.18 -33.97 -37.46
CA VAL A 239 33.13 -35.04 -37.13
C VAL A 239 32.84 -36.38 -37.86
N GLY A 240 31.70 -36.49 -38.56
CA GLY A 240 31.36 -37.59 -39.49
C GLY A 240 31.14 -37.20 -40.96
N SER A 241 31.34 -35.94 -41.37
CA SER A 241 31.04 -35.44 -42.71
C SER A 241 32.32 -35.05 -43.47
N GLN A 242 32.76 -35.94 -44.37
CA GLN A 242 33.95 -35.75 -45.25
C GLN A 242 33.78 -34.64 -46.32
N ARG A 243 32.71 -33.84 -46.30
CA ARG A 243 32.50 -32.74 -47.26
C ARG A 243 33.25 -31.49 -46.82
N LYS A 244 34.28 -31.13 -47.58
CA LYS A 244 34.94 -29.82 -47.48
C LYS A 244 33.90 -28.70 -47.67
N PRO A 245 33.87 -27.65 -46.83
CA PRO A 245 32.93 -26.54 -47.00
C PRO A 245 33.16 -25.86 -48.36
N THR A 246 32.09 -25.43 -49.00
CA THR A 246 32.21 -24.69 -50.27
C THR A 246 32.65 -23.25 -50.01
N LYS A 247 33.35 -22.63 -50.97
CA LYS A 247 33.69 -21.18 -50.91
C LYS A 247 32.45 -20.30 -50.65
N SER A 248 31.27 -20.74 -51.10
CA SER A 248 30.00 -20.04 -50.86
C SER A 248 29.55 -20.07 -49.40
N GLU A 249 29.95 -21.07 -48.63
CA GLU A 249 29.63 -21.26 -47.21
C GLU A 249 30.61 -20.50 -46.35
N GLU A 250 31.91 -20.57 -46.67
CA GLU A 250 32.95 -19.74 -46.05
C GLU A 250 32.59 -18.24 -46.13
N LEU A 251 32.21 -17.75 -47.32
CA LEU A 251 31.78 -16.35 -47.51
C LEU A 251 30.49 -16.02 -46.73
N ARG A 252 29.54 -16.96 -46.61
CA ARG A 252 28.32 -16.77 -45.79
C ARG A 252 28.65 -16.68 -44.30
N VAL A 253 29.56 -17.51 -43.79
CA VAL A 253 29.99 -17.50 -42.38
C VAL A 253 30.82 -16.26 -42.08
N GLN A 254 31.76 -15.88 -42.95
CA GLN A 254 32.50 -14.61 -42.84
C GLN A 254 31.56 -13.41 -42.79
N LYS A 255 30.50 -13.39 -43.62
CA LYS A 255 29.47 -12.34 -43.57
C LYS A 255 28.75 -12.29 -42.22
N VAL A 256 28.31 -13.44 -41.68
CA VAL A 256 27.65 -13.52 -40.37
C VAL A 256 28.57 -13.05 -39.23
N LEU A 257 29.85 -13.43 -39.26
CA LEU A 257 30.85 -12.97 -38.28
C LEU A 257 31.11 -11.46 -38.39
N ALA A 258 31.20 -10.93 -39.61
CA ALA A 258 31.37 -9.50 -39.85
C ALA A 258 30.14 -8.67 -39.44
N GLU A 259 28.93 -9.19 -39.65
CA GLU A 259 27.68 -8.57 -39.18
C GLU A 259 27.59 -8.57 -37.65
N ALA A 260 27.99 -9.66 -36.98
CA ALA A 260 28.06 -9.70 -35.52
C ALA A 260 29.08 -8.71 -34.95
N ALA A 261 30.27 -8.60 -35.56
CA ALA A 261 31.29 -7.63 -35.16
C ALA A 261 30.85 -6.17 -35.40
N LYS A 262 30.06 -5.89 -36.45
CA LYS A 262 29.42 -4.59 -36.67
C LYS A 262 28.40 -4.27 -35.58
N GLN A 263 27.49 -5.21 -35.27
CA GLN A 263 26.50 -5.02 -34.21
C GLN A 263 27.14 -4.80 -32.83
N GLN A 264 28.27 -5.44 -32.53
CA GLN A 264 29.02 -5.16 -31.29
C GLN A 264 29.55 -3.73 -31.26
N LYS A 265 30.22 -3.28 -32.34
CA LYS A 265 30.73 -1.90 -32.46
C LYS A 265 29.61 -0.84 -32.45
N GLU A 266 28.42 -1.16 -32.96
CA GLU A 266 27.24 -0.30 -32.87
C GLU A 266 26.72 -0.21 -31.44
N ARG A 267 26.56 -1.34 -30.73
CA ARG A 267 26.17 -1.34 -29.30
C ARG A 267 27.13 -0.54 -28.43
N GLU A 268 28.45 -0.71 -28.57
CA GLU A 268 29.41 0.09 -27.80
C GLU A 268 29.38 1.59 -28.17
N ARG A 269 28.91 1.96 -29.37
CA ARG A 269 28.72 3.37 -29.76
C ARG A 269 27.44 3.92 -29.16
N GLU A 270 26.38 3.12 -29.12
CA GLU A 270 25.11 3.45 -28.47
C GLU A 270 25.31 3.61 -26.96
N GLU A 271 26.02 2.70 -26.29
CA GLU A 271 26.37 2.77 -24.86
C GLU A 271 27.17 4.06 -24.54
N ARG A 272 28.25 4.34 -25.27
CA ARG A 272 29.00 5.60 -25.11
C ARG A 272 28.13 6.84 -25.37
N ALA A 273 27.15 6.75 -26.28
CA ALA A 273 26.22 7.84 -26.58
C ALA A 273 25.11 7.99 -25.51
N THR A 274 24.65 6.91 -24.87
CA THR A 274 23.75 6.97 -23.71
C THR A 274 24.47 7.58 -22.52
N ASP A 275 25.70 7.14 -22.21
CA ASP A 275 26.51 7.69 -21.11
C ASP A 275 26.74 9.20 -21.29
N ALA A 276 27.06 9.63 -22.51
CA ALA A 276 27.22 11.05 -22.83
C ALA A 276 25.90 11.86 -22.70
N ARG A 277 24.75 11.24 -22.95
CA ARG A 277 23.43 11.86 -22.73
C ARG A 277 23.05 11.91 -21.25
N GLU A 278 23.41 10.87 -20.48
CA GLU A 278 23.16 10.81 -19.04
C GLU A 278 24.01 11.82 -18.28
N ARG A 279 25.31 11.93 -18.57
CA ARG A 279 26.18 12.99 -18.02
C ARG A 279 25.61 14.39 -18.29
N LYS A 280 25.15 14.66 -19.53
CA LYS A 280 24.49 15.94 -19.87
C LYS A 280 23.19 16.18 -19.09
N ARG A 281 22.40 15.14 -18.83
CA ARG A 281 21.18 15.22 -18.00
C ARG A 281 21.52 15.46 -16.53
N GLU A 282 22.55 14.81 -16.00
CA GLU A 282 23.02 14.99 -14.63
C GLU A 282 23.59 16.40 -14.41
N GLU A 283 24.41 16.90 -15.34
CA GLU A 283 24.88 18.28 -15.32
C GLU A 283 23.72 19.29 -15.38
N ALA A 284 22.73 19.07 -16.25
CA ALA A 284 21.54 19.91 -16.33
C ALA A 284 20.75 19.88 -15.00
N ALA A 285 20.53 18.70 -14.41
CA ALA A 285 19.90 18.56 -13.10
C ALA A 285 20.70 19.24 -11.99
N ARG A 286 22.04 19.18 -12.02
CA ARG A 286 22.93 19.87 -11.08
C ARG A 286 22.83 21.40 -11.23
N ARG A 287 22.76 21.91 -12.47
CA ARG A 287 22.54 23.35 -12.75
C ARG A 287 21.17 23.82 -12.26
N VAL A 288 20.11 23.06 -12.53
CA VAL A 288 18.75 23.36 -12.02
C VAL A 288 18.73 23.36 -10.49
N ARG A 289 19.28 22.33 -9.82
CA ARG A 289 19.39 22.30 -8.35
C ARG A 289 20.17 23.49 -7.80
N ALA A 290 21.26 23.89 -8.45
CA ALA A 290 22.03 25.07 -8.04
C ALA A 290 21.25 26.38 -8.24
N GLN A 291 20.50 26.52 -9.33
CA GLN A 291 19.63 27.68 -9.59
C GLN A 291 18.47 27.75 -8.59
N VAL A 292 17.81 26.64 -8.29
CA VAL A 292 16.76 26.54 -7.27
C VAL A 292 17.32 26.90 -5.90
N LYS A 293 18.47 26.34 -5.50
CA LYS A 293 19.12 26.71 -4.24
C LYS A 293 19.48 28.19 -4.16
N ARG A 294 19.95 28.80 -5.25
CA ARG A 294 20.20 30.25 -5.32
C ARG A 294 18.91 31.07 -5.20
N SER A 295 17.84 30.71 -5.91
CA SER A 295 16.57 31.45 -5.83
C SER A 295 15.81 31.20 -4.53
N GLU A 296 16.05 30.08 -3.85
CA GLU A 296 15.63 29.86 -2.46
C GLU A 296 16.44 30.73 -1.50
N ASN A 297 17.77 30.78 -1.60
CA ASN A 297 18.59 31.66 -0.77
C ASN A 297 18.19 33.13 -0.93
N VAL A 298 18.02 33.64 -2.15
CA VAL A 298 17.55 35.02 -2.39
C VAL A 298 16.15 35.25 -1.81
N ARG A 299 15.23 34.28 -1.91
CA ARG A 299 13.92 34.37 -1.24
C ARG A 299 14.02 34.30 0.30
N ARG A 300 15.00 33.57 0.84
CA ARG A 300 15.27 33.50 2.29
C ARG A 300 15.83 34.83 2.81
N GLU A 301 16.76 35.43 2.06
CA GLU A 301 17.40 36.71 2.39
C GLU A 301 16.43 37.90 2.23
N ALA A 302 15.52 37.86 1.25
CA ALA A 302 14.51 38.90 1.03
C ALA A 302 13.28 38.79 1.96
N TYR A 303 13.13 37.70 2.72
CA TYR A 303 12.00 37.50 3.62
C TYR A 303 12.38 37.91 5.05
N SER A 304 11.67 38.91 5.57
CA SER A 304 11.97 39.53 6.88
C SER A 304 11.54 38.71 8.11
N GLY A 305 11.05 37.48 7.92
CA GLY A 305 10.56 36.61 9.00
C GLY A 305 11.43 35.36 9.21
N THR A 306 11.30 34.74 10.38
CA THR A 306 12.04 33.50 10.69
C THR A 306 11.56 32.34 9.83
N ILE A 307 12.42 31.83 8.95
CA ILE A 307 12.09 30.69 8.09
C ILE A 307 12.29 29.39 8.85
N VAL A 308 11.17 28.77 9.19
CA VAL A 308 11.13 27.53 9.94
C VAL A 308 11.41 26.36 9.00
N ASP A 309 12.66 25.87 8.98
CA ASP A 309 13.01 24.68 8.23
C ASP A 309 12.38 23.43 8.87
N VAL A 310 11.83 22.52 8.05
CA VAL A 310 11.13 21.30 8.54
C VAL A 310 12.03 20.44 9.43
N LYS A 311 13.35 20.45 9.19
CA LYS A 311 14.33 19.76 10.02
C LYS A 311 14.52 20.42 11.40
N SER A 312 14.37 21.75 11.49
CA SER A 312 14.39 22.45 12.78
C SER A 312 13.11 22.21 13.58
N LEU A 313 11.96 22.01 12.94
CA LEU A 313 10.73 21.59 13.65
C LEU A 313 10.91 20.23 14.36
N ASP A 314 11.49 19.26 13.67
CA ASP A 314 11.80 17.94 14.25
C ASP A 314 12.79 18.02 15.42
N ALA A 315 13.74 18.96 15.38
CA ALA A 315 14.68 19.21 16.47
C ALA A 315 13.98 19.87 17.66
N LEU A 316 13.27 20.98 17.43
CA LEU A 316 12.50 21.72 18.44
C LEU A 316 11.43 20.85 19.10
N ALA A 317 10.76 19.97 18.36
CA ALA A 317 9.80 19.02 18.91
C ALA A 317 10.47 18.00 19.85
N LYS A 318 11.68 17.54 19.51
CA LYS A 318 12.47 16.62 20.37
C LYS A 318 13.01 17.33 21.60
N GLU A 319 13.39 18.60 21.50
CA GLU A 319 13.83 19.42 22.64
C GLU A 319 12.66 19.69 23.59
N LYS A 320 11.52 20.18 23.09
CA LYS A 320 10.30 20.37 23.89
C LYS A 320 9.83 19.07 24.56
N ALA A 321 9.95 17.93 23.88
CA ALA A 321 9.64 16.63 24.48
C ALA A 321 10.65 16.19 25.57
N ARG A 322 11.91 16.65 25.53
CA ARG A 322 12.90 16.46 26.59
C ARG A 322 12.61 17.37 27.78
N GLU A 323 12.31 18.64 27.54
CA GLU A 323 11.91 19.62 28.56
C GLU A 323 10.68 19.13 29.33
N GLN A 324 9.63 18.70 28.63
CA GLN A 324 8.43 18.13 29.27
C GLN A 324 8.77 16.91 30.14
N ARG A 325 9.65 16.01 29.68
CA ARG A 325 10.11 14.86 30.48
C ARG A 325 10.91 15.28 31.71
N GLN A 326 11.69 16.36 31.64
CA GLN A 326 12.39 16.94 32.80
C GLN A 326 11.38 17.56 33.78
N GLN A 327 10.44 18.37 33.29
CA GLN A 327 9.36 18.96 34.09
C GLN A 327 8.52 17.90 34.81
N PHE A 328 8.16 16.79 34.15
CA PHE A 328 7.47 15.67 34.81
C PHE A 328 8.34 14.99 35.88
N LYS A 329 9.64 14.79 35.64
CA LYS A 329 10.55 14.25 36.66
C LYS A 329 10.69 15.17 37.87
N GLU A 330 10.82 16.48 37.64
CA GLU A 330 10.85 17.49 38.72
C GLU A 330 9.53 17.55 39.48
N ALA A 331 8.39 17.48 38.81
CA ALA A 331 7.08 17.43 39.44
C ALA A 331 6.91 16.18 40.32
N ILE A 332 7.38 15.02 39.84
CA ILE A 332 7.42 13.77 40.63
C ILE A 332 8.37 13.91 41.83
N ALA A 333 9.54 14.54 41.67
CA ALA A 333 10.48 14.78 42.75
C ALA A 333 9.89 15.70 43.84
N ARG A 334 9.33 16.86 43.45
CA ARG A 334 8.65 17.80 44.36
C ARG A 334 7.44 17.16 45.04
N ASN A 335 6.69 16.31 44.35
CA ASN A 335 5.57 15.57 44.95
C ASN A 335 6.08 14.54 45.99
N ARG A 336 7.11 13.78 45.66
CA ARG A 336 7.77 12.84 46.59
C ARG A 336 8.33 13.55 47.82
N GLU A 337 8.98 14.69 47.64
CA GLU A 337 9.46 15.56 48.72
C GLU A 337 8.30 16.04 49.60
N LYS A 338 7.21 16.55 49.00
CA LYS A 338 5.99 16.95 49.73
C LYS A 338 5.37 15.79 50.51
N LEU A 339 5.36 14.58 49.95
CA LEU A 339 4.86 13.38 50.64
C LEU A 339 5.78 12.95 51.80
N LEU A 340 7.11 13.06 51.64
CA LEU A 340 8.07 12.79 52.71
C LEU A 340 7.99 13.84 53.82
N ALA A 341 7.87 15.12 53.48
CA ALA A 341 7.65 16.19 54.44
C ALA A 341 6.31 16.03 55.18
N ALA A 342 5.23 15.68 54.48
CA ALA A 342 3.94 15.37 55.10
C ALA A 342 3.99 14.08 55.94
N ALA A 343 4.84 13.11 55.60
CA ALA A 343 5.05 11.91 56.42
C ALA A 343 5.87 12.21 57.68
N ALA A 344 6.87 13.07 57.60
CA ALA A 344 7.66 13.54 58.75
C ALA A 344 6.86 14.46 59.68
N ALA A 345 5.96 15.28 59.12
CA ALA A 345 5.05 16.14 59.88
C ALA A 345 3.82 15.42 60.47
N ARG A 346 3.67 14.10 60.25
CA ARG A 346 2.63 13.33 60.95
C ARG A 346 3.07 13.17 62.42
N PRO A 347 2.28 13.62 63.40
CA PRO A 347 2.67 13.50 64.79
C PRO A 347 2.87 12.04 65.15
N SER A 348 3.96 11.76 65.87
CA SER A 348 4.36 10.41 66.26
C SER A 348 3.30 9.77 67.17
N LEU A 349 3.32 8.44 67.30
CA LEU A 349 2.39 7.76 68.21
C LEU A 349 2.54 8.26 69.66
N MET A 350 3.78 8.58 70.08
CA MET A 350 4.09 9.13 71.39
C MET A 350 3.60 10.58 71.57
N GLU A 351 3.70 11.44 70.54
CA GLU A 351 3.09 12.77 70.54
C GLU A 351 1.55 12.70 70.62
N ARG A 352 0.93 11.75 69.92
CA ARG A 352 -0.53 11.52 70.00
C ARG A 352 -0.94 11.07 71.40
N PHE A 353 -0.20 10.17 72.03
CA PHE A 353 -0.46 9.77 73.40
C PHE A 353 -0.28 10.93 74.40
N THR A 354 0.83 11.68 74.32
CA THR A 354 1.05 12.82 75.24
C THR A 354 0.01 13.94 75.05
N THR A 355 -0.43 14.23 73.83
CA THR A 355 -1.54 15.18 73.59
C THR A 355 -2.90 14.62 74.04
N GLY A 356 -3.11 13.31 73.94
CA GLY A 356 -4.27 12.63 74.54
C GLY A 356 -4.31 12.78 76.06
N VAL A 357 -3.21 12.42 76.74
CA VAL A 357 -3.06 12.55 78.20
C VAL A 357 -3.25 14.00 78.66
N LYS A 358 -2.67 14.99 77.95
CA LYS A 358 -2.89 16.42 78.25
C LYS A 358 -4.35 16.85 78.07
N ARG A 359 -5.04 16.36 77.03
CA ARG A 359 -6.48 16.63 76.84
C ARG A 359 -7.32 15.99 77.95
N GLU A 360 -6.97 14.78 78.38
CA GLU A 360 -7.62 14.13 79.52
C GLU A 360 -7.35 14.85 80.84
N SER A 361 -6.13 15.34 81.10
CA SER A 361 -5.83 16.12 82.30
C SER A 361 -6.58 17.45 82.31
N HIS A 362 -6.64 18.18 81.19
CA HIS A 362 -7.47 19.38 81.09
C HIS A 362 -8.97 19.08 81.24
N ARG A 363 -9.46 17.94 80.73
CA ARG A 363 -10.85 17.51 80.92
C ARG A 363 -11.14 17.15 82.39
N ARG A 364 -10.22 16.48 83.08
CA ARG A 364 -10.33 16.19 84.52
C ARG A 364 -10.33 17.48 85.33
N ALA A 365 -9.38 18.40 85.11
CA ALA A 365 -9.32 19.68 85.79
C ALA A 365 -10.57 20.55 85.53
N ALA A 366 -11.12 20.55 84.30
CA ALA A 366 -12.36 21.25 84.00
C ALA A 366 -13.59 20.63 84.70
N LEU A 367 -13.66 19.30 84.80
CA LEU A 367 -14.71 18.62 85.55
C LEU A 367 -14.56 18.85 87.07
N GLU A 368 -13.33 18.80 87.59
CA GLU A 368 -13.01 19.12 88.98
C GLU A 368 -13.42 20.55 89.33
N ALA A 369 -13.11 21.53 88.47
CA ALA A 369 -13.53 22.92 88.65
C ALA A 369 -15.06 23.09 88.62
N VAL A 370 -15.79 22.33 87.79
CA VAL A 370 -17.27 22.31 87.80
C VAL A 370 -17.79 21.67 89.09
N VAL A 371 -17.21 20.57 89.53
CA VAL A 371 -17.58 19.86 90.77
C VAL A 371 -17.31 20.73 92.01
N LYS A 372 -16.15 21.38 92.10
CA LYS A 372 -15.82 22.38 93.14
C LYS A 372 -16.81 23.54 93.14
N ASN A 373 -17.14 24.11 91.98
CA ASN A 373 -18.14 25.18 91.86
C ASN A 373 -19.54 24.75 92.33
N VAL A 374 -19.92 23.50 92.12
CA VAL A 374 -21.21 22.95 92.57
C VAL A 374 -21.20 22.73 94.10
N PHE A 375 -20.10 22.18 94.65
CA PHE A 375 -19.97 22.00 96.10
C PHE A 375 -19.88 23.32 96.86
N GLN A 376 -19.15 24.32 96.37
CA GLN A 376 -19.06 25.64 96.99
C GLN A 376 -20.41 26.37 97.07
N LYS A 377 -21.31 26.16 96.09
CA LYS A 377 -22.60 26.85 96.01
C LYS A 377 -23.71 26.14 96.79
N ASP A 378 -23.79 24.81 96.68
CA ASP A 378 -24.97 24.05 97.12
C ASP A 378 -24.58 22.74 97.86
N LEU A 379 -23.53 22.77 98.70
CA LEU A 379 -23.08 21.62 99.52
C LEU A 379 -24.22 20.98 100.36
N SER A 380 -25.22 21.77 100.74
CA SER A 380 -26.42 21.32 101.47
C SER A 380 -27.41 20.53 100.61
N VAL A 381 -27.45 20.74 99.30
CA VAL A 381 -28.35 20.06 98.34
C VAL A 381 -27.87 18.65 98.01
N LEU A 382 -26.56 18.41 98.13
CA LEU A 382 -25.91 17.10 97.87
C LEU A 382 -25.88 16.17 99.09
N LYS A 383 -26.45 16.61 100.23
CA LYS A 383 -26.52 15.83 101.47
C LYS A 383 -27.39 14.57 101.27
N GLY A 384 -26.75 13.40 101.31
CA GLY A 384 -27.40 12.10 101.08
C GLY A 384 -27.31 11.58 99.63
N VAL A 385 -26.68 12.32 98.71
CA VAL A 385 -26.31 11.83 97.37
C VAL A 385 -24.89 11.25 97.37
N LEU A 386 -24.00 11.84 98.17
CA LEU A 386 -22.64 11.37 98.43
C LEU A 386 -22.60 10.44 99.64
N THR A 387 -21.75 9.42 99.60
CA THR A 387 -21.38 8.64 100.81
C THR A 387 -20.62 9.51 101.81
N ASP A 388 -20.53 9.10 103.07
CA ASP A 388 -19.92 9.93 104.13
C ASP A 388 -18.43 10.22 103.83
N ASP A 389 -17.67 9.23 103.36
CA ASP A 389 -16.29 9.37 102.89
C ASP A 389 -16.15 10.42 101.76
N GLU A 390 -17.09 10.43 100.81
CA GLU A 390 -17.12 11.39 99.69
C GLU A 390 -17.56 12.79 100.14
N GLN A 391 -18.38 12.90 101.19
CA GLN A 391 -18.74 14.19 101.80
C GLN A 391 -17.57 14.80 102.58
N GLU A 392 -16.74 13.99 103.24
CA GLU A 392 -15.51 14.46 103.87
C GLU A 392 -14.51 14.94 102.82
N LEU A 393 -14.29 14.17 101.75
CA LEU A 393 -13.42 14.57 100.63
C LEU A 393 -13.90 15.87 99.96
N ALA A 394 -15.22 16.02 99.75
CA ALA A 394 -15.79 17.23 99.17
C ALA A 394 -15.64 18.48 100.08
N ARG A 395 -15.65 18.31 101.41
CA ARG A 395 -15.37 19.39 102.36
C ARG A 395 -13.88 19.74 102.39
N GLU A 396 -13.01 18.73 102.37
CA GLU A 396 -11.55 18.92 102.31
C GLU A 396 -11.14 19.67 101.04
N MET A 397 -11.71 19.32 99.88
CA MET A 397 -11.48 20.04 98.61
C MET A 397 -11.96 21.49 98.60
N VAL A 398 -12.96 21.86 99.42
CA VAL A 398 -13.45 23.24 99.53
C VAL A 398 -12.62 24.02 100.54
N ALA A 399 -12.27 23.42 101.68
CA ALA A 399 -11.43 24.04 102.70
C ALA A 399 -10.00 24.34 102.19
N ALA A 400 -9.45 23.48 101.34
CA ALA A 400 -8.11 23.66 100.77
C ALA A 400 -7.97 24.86 99.82
N ASP A 401 -9.06 25.40 99.25
CA ASP A 401 -9.04 26.64 98.45
C ASP A 401 -9.14 27.89 99.35
N ASP A 402 -9.85 27.84 100.49
CA ASP A 402 -10.01 28.98 101.41
C ASP A 402 -8.71 29.33 102.16
N GLU A 403 -7.80 28.37 102.37
CA GLU A 403 -6.47 28.63 102.97
C GLU A 403 -5.44 29.20 101.98
N GLY A 404 -5.69 29.13 100.66
CA GLY A 404 -4.73 29.55 99.62
C GLY A 404 -4.92 30.97 99.06
N GLY A 405 -5.95 31.70 99.50
CA GLY A 405 -6.45 32.90 98.81
C GLY A 405 -5.77 34.23 99.14
N ASN A 406 -4.64 34.28 99.85
CA ASN A 406 -4.15 35.52 100.45
C ASN A 406 -2.61 35.69 100.51
N ASP A 407 -1.90 35.34 99.43
CA ASP A 407 -0.53 35.82 99.14
C ASP A 407 -0.27 35.72 97.62
N ASP A 408 -0.43 36.85 96.90
CA ASP A 408 0.33 37.26 95.69
C ASP A 408 -0.36 38.47 94.99
N GLU A 409 -0.28 39.65 95.61
CA GLU A 409 -0.47 40.93 94.91
C GLU A 409 0.72 41.87 95.16
N ALA A 410 1.94 41.39 94.89
CA ALA A 410 3.15 42.22 94.87
C ALA A 410 4.29 41.64 94.00
N ALA A 411 4.64 42.42 92.95
CA ALA A 411 5.89 42.44 92.16
C ALA A 411 5.92 41.81 90.74
N ASP A 412 6.25 42.68 89.77
CA ASP A 412 6.81 42.52 88.40
C ASP A 412 6.29 41.44 87.43
#